data_AF-A0A9Q1BGM0-F1
#
_entry.id   AF-A0A9Q1BGM0-F1
#
_cell.length_a   1.000
_cell.length_b   1.000
_cell.length_c   1.000
_cell.angle_alpha   90.00
_cell.angle_beta   90.00
_cell.angle_gamma   90.00
#
_symmetry.space_group_name_H-M   'P 1'
#
loop_
_entity.id
_entity.type
_entity.pdbx_description
1 polymer ?
#
loop_
_entity_poly.entity_id
_entity_poly.type
_entity_poly.pdbx_seq_one_letter_code
_entity_poly.pdbx_strand_id
1 'polypeptide(L)'
;MFDMNPVDKTCRILSTLEYMGNLAIKHHVPPVLTFDQPLYWKAAEIIRASPENSRLKEIVLILGTFHTLMNLTGDLSLEDVMKYELNPFPSSLFEDNDILRTADKPKFAQALIAHCNNTPSCESKSDVIPQTERYVLDGGLLLHKLKWKSGDTYGNIAKSYADYTNKRYGSATVVFDGYVTGPSIKDNTHQRRGQTAVHTIVNLTEDT
;
A
#
# COMPACT_ATOMS: atom_id res chain seq x y z
N MET A 1 -15.29 6.99 22.56
CA MET A 1 -16.11 8.09 22.03
C MET A 1 -15.86 9.30 22.92
N PHE A 2 -15.14 10.31 22.44
CA PHE A 2 -14.84 11.51 23.23
C PHE A 2 -16.11 12.33 23.37
N ASP A 3 -16.43 12.77 24.58
CA ASP A 3 -17.58 13.65 24.81
C ASP A 3 -17.27 15.03 24.20
N MET A 4 -18.11 15.45 23.26
CA MET A 4 -17.91 16.60 22.37
C MET A 4 -19.00 17.66 22.57
N ASN A 5 -19.51 17.81 23.78
CA ASN A 5 -20.45 18.87 24.11
C ASN A 5 -19.72 20.24 24.22
N PRO A 6 -20.05 21.25 23.39
CA PRO A 6 -19.36 22.55 23.40
C PRO A 6 -19.69 23.43 24.62
N VAL A 7 -20.71 23.07 25.40
CA VAL A 7 -21.12 23.78 26.62
C VAL A 7 -20.45 23.22 27.87
N ASP A 8 -19.84 22.04 27.75
CA ASP A 8 -19.25 21.34 28.88
C ASP A 8 -17.81 21.84 29.15
N LYS A 9 -17.56 22.28 30.39
CA LYS A 9 -16.25 22.74 30.86
C LYS A 9 -15.20 21.61 30.88
N THR A 10 -15.62 20.36 30.75
CA THR A 10 -14.74 19.19 30.52
C THR A 10 -14.26 19.05 29.08
N CYS A 11 -14.70 19.92 28.15
CA CYS A 11 -14.20 19.95 26.79
C CYS A 11 -12.70 20.31 26.76
N ARG A 12 -11.86 19.31 26.44
CA ARG A 12 -10.40 19.46 26.32
C ARG A 12 -9.99 20.53 25.31
N ILE A 13 -10.83 20.79 24.30
CA ILE A 13 -10.57 21.82 23.29
C ILE A 13 -10.75 23.23 23.88
N LEU A 14 -11.85 23.48 24.61
CA LEU A 14 -12.09 24.77 25.25
C LEU A 14 -10.99 25.13 26.25
N SER A 15 -10.62 24.20 27.14
CA SER A 15 -9.54 24.41 28.11
C SER A 15 -8.18 24.68 27.46
N THR A 16 -7.89 24.02 26.33
CA THR A 16 -6.68 24.29 25.54
C THR A 16 -6.70 25.68 24.93
N LEU A 17 -7.82 26.09 24.36
CA LEU A 17 -7.99 27.44 23.77
C LEU A 17 -7.87 28.54 24.84
N GLU A 18 -8.46 28.35 26.03
CA GLU A 18 -8.34 29.29 27.15
C GLU A 18 -6.90 29.39 27.66
N TYR A 19 -6.22 28.25 27.82
CA TYR A 19 -4.82 28.22 28.24
C TYR A 19 -3.91 28.94 27.24
N MET A 20 -4.12 28.70 25.94
CA MET A 20 -3.35 29.35 24.87
C MET A 20 -3.65 30.85 24.77
N GLY A 21 -4.91 31.27 24.93
CA GLY A 21 -5.27 32.69 25.00
C GLY A 21 -4.63 33.40 26.20
N ASN A 22 -4.54 32.73 27.35
CA ASN A 22 -3.85 33.28 28.52
C ASN A 22 -2.35 33.41 28.29
N LEU A 23 -1.74 32.42 27.62
CA LEU A 23 -0.32 32.42 27.29
C LEU A 23 0.02 33.51 26.28
N ALA A 24 -0.81 33.68 25.25
CA ALA A 24 -0.68 34.72 24.24
C ALA A 24 -0.58 36.12 24.85
N ILE A 25 -1.45 36.43 25.82
CA ILE A 25 -1.45 37.75 26.47
C ILE A 25 -0.26 37.92 27.39
N LYS A 26 0.16 36.85 28.08
CA LYS A 26 1.39 36.88 28.89
C LYS A 26 2.62 37.21 28.02
N HIS A 27 2.66 36.69 26.80
CA HIS A 27 3.81 36.82 25.91
C HIS A 27 3.64 37.93 24.84
N HIS A 28 2.51 38.62 24.80
CA HIS A 28 2.16 39.62 23.78
C HIS A 28 2.30 39.10 22.34
N VAL A 29 1.96 37.82 22.11
CA VAL A 29 2.04 37.17 20.80
C VAL A 29 0.68 36.57 20.45
N PRO A 30 0.15 36.81 19.23
CA PRO A 30 -1.09 36.17 18.79
C PRO A 30 -0.89 34.64 18.69
N PRO A 31 -1.75 33.83 19.34
CA PRO A 31 -1.59 32.39 19.35
C PRO A 31 -2.11 31.81 18.03
N VAL A 32 -1.26 31.05 17.34
CA VAL A 32 -1.59 30.32 16.13
C VAL A 32 -1.69 28.84 16.47
N LEU A 33 -2.87 28.24 16.27
CA LEU A 33 -3.14 26.85 16.64
C LEU A 33 -3.51 26.03 15.43
N THR A 34 -2.80 24.91 15.24
CA THR A 34 -3.11 23.93 14.20
C THR A 34 -3.92 22.77 14.76
N PHE A 35 -5.08 22.47 14.18
CA PHE A 35 -5.90 21.31 14.55
C PHE A 35 -6.22 20.44 13.33
N ASP A 36 -6.43 19.14 13.55
CA ASP A 36 -7.01 18.23 12.56
C ASP A 36 -8.52 18.51 12.37
N GLN A 37 -9.09 18.02 11.27
CA GLN A 37 -10.40 18.42 10.76
C GLN A 37 -11.57 18.47 11.80
N PRO A 38 -11.87 17.40 12.56
CA PRO A 38 -12.97 17.45 13.53
C PRO A 38 -12.69 18.39 14.72
N LEU A 39 -11.42 18.55 15.10
CA LEU A 39 -11.01 19.42 16.20
C LEU A 39 -11.01 20.88 15.76
N TYR A 40 -10.59 21.17 14.52
CA TYR A 40 -10.64 22.51 13.93
C TYR A 40 -12.08 23.02 13.91
N TRP A 41 -13.02 22.21 13.41
CA TRP A 41 -14.42 22.62 13.34
C TRP A 41 -14.99 22.92 14.73
N LYS A 42 -14.64 22.07 15.72
CA LYS A 42 -15.10 22.28 17.10
C LYS A 42 -14.49 23.52 17.74
N ALA A 43 -13.18 23.76 17.54
CA ALA A 43 -12.51 24.96 18.01
C ALA A 43 -13.11 26.23 17.37
N ALA A 44 -13.41 26.18 16.06
CA ALA A 44 -14.05 27.28 15.34
C ALA A 44 -15.47 27.56 15.87
N GLU A 45 -16.26 26.52 16.13
CA GLU A 45 -17.59 26.67 16.77
C GLU A 45 -17.50 27.34 18.14
N ILE A 46 -16.55 26.93 18.97
CA ILE A 46 -16.32 27.47 20.31
C ILE A 46 -15.92 28.96 20.24
N ILE A 47 -14.97 29.31 19.36
CA ILE A 47 -14.51 30.69 19.17
C ILE A 47 -15.63 31.56 18.61
N ARG A 48 -16.45 31.02 17.69
CA ARG A 48 -17.60 31.73 17.13
C ARG A 48 -18.69 31.98 18.17
N ALA A 49 -18.97 31.00 19.04
CA ALA A 49 -19.96 31.11 20.11
C ALA A 49 -19.47 31.97 21.30
N SER A 50 -18.18 32.30 21.36
CA SER A 50 -17.61 33.12 22.42
C SER A 50 -17.96 34.61 22.25
N PRO A 51 -18.09 35.38 23.36
CA PRO A 51 -18.34 36.82 23.32
C PRO A 51 -17.28 37.58 22.50
N GLU A 52 -17.65 38.70 21.88
CA GLU A 52 -16.73 39.49 21.04
C GLU A 52 -15.53 40.06 21.81
N ASN A 53 -15.68 40.34 23.11
CA ASN A 53 -14.58 40.78 23.97
C ASN A 53 -13.75 39.61 24.53
N SER A 54 -13.95 38.39 24.02
CA SER A 54 -13.24 37.21 24.50
C SER A 54 -11.84 37.14 23.91
N ARG A 55 -10.88 36.76 24.76
CA ARG A 55 -9.48 36.44 24.39
C ARG A 55 -9.40 35.35 23.32
N LEU A 56 -10.44 34.51 23.21
CA LEU A 56 -10.53 33.45 22.22
C LEU A 56 -10.65 33.98 20.79
N LYS A 57 -11.11 35.22 20.59
CA LYS A 57 -11.21 35.87 19.28
C LYS A 57 -9.85 36.26 18.69
N GLU A 58 -8.81 36.36 19.53
CA GLU A 58 -7.44 36.66 19.09
C GLU A 58 -6.70 35.43 18.56
N ILE A 59 -7.27 34.24 18.74
CA ILE A 59 -6.66 32.97 18.31
C ILE A 59 -6.82 32.81 16.80
N VAL A 60 -5.70 32.62 16.11
CA VAL A 60 -5.68 32.24 14.69
C VAL A 60 -5.70 30.72 14.58
N LEU A 61 -6.82 30.17 14.14
CA LEU A 61 -6.94 28.75 13.85
C LEU A 61 -6.41 28.44 12.45
N ILE A 62 -5.56 27.42 12.36
CA ILE A 62 -5.06 26.86 11.11
C ILE A 62 -5.47 25.38 11.06
N LEU A 63 -5.88 24.92 9.89
CA LEU A 63 -6.14 23.50 9.66
C LEU A 63 -4.80 22.79 9.39
N GLY A 64 -4.58 21.62 10.01
CA GLY A 64 -3.34 20.86 9.93
C GLY A 64 -2.81 20.59 8.52
N THR A 65 -1.54 20.17 8.44
CA THR A 65 -0.62 20.13 7.28
C THR A 65 -1.09 19.41 6.00
N PHE A 66 -2.26 18.78 5.99
CA PHE A 66 -2.84 18.20 4.77
C PHE A 66 -3.34 19.29 3.79
N HIS A 67 -3.81 20.45 4.28
CA HIS A 67 -4.34 21.52 3.41
C HIS A 67 -3.29 22.53 2.95
N THR A 68 -2.17 22.68 3.67
CA THR A 68 -1.03 23.49 3.19
C THR A 68 -0.47 22.92 1.88
N LEU A 69 -0.50 21.60 1.71
CA LEU A 69 -0.13 20.92 0.46
C LEU A 69 -1.15 21.16 -0.66
N MET A 70 -2.45 21.14 -0.33
CA MET A 70 -3.54 21.43 -1.28
C MET A 70 -3.51 22.86 -1.82
N ASN A 71 -3.08 23.84 -1.01
CA ASN A 71 -2.86 25.22 -1.46
C ASN A 71 -1.64 25.36 -2.39
N LEU A 72 -0.66 24.44 -2.33
CA LEU A 72 0.49 24.40 -3.24
C LEU A 72 0.08 23.86 -4.63
N THR A 73 -0.95 23.02 -4.69
CA THR A 73 -1.56 22.49 -5.91
C THR A 73 -2.89 23.19 -6.17
N GLY A 74 -2.86 24.46 -6.61
CA GLY A 74 -4.02 25.34 -6.76
C GLY A 74 -5.08 24.95 -7.81
N ASP A 75 -5.21 23.68 -8.15
CA ASP A 75 -6.06 23.16 -9.24
C ASP A 75 -7.15 22.20 -8.76
N LEU A 76 -7.29 22.00 -7.44
CA LEU A 76 -8.23 21.03 -6.87
C LEU A 76 -9.26 21.73 -5.98
N SER A 77 -10.55 21.55 -6.31
CA SER A 77 -11.64 22.05 -5.49
C SER A 77 -11.71 21.28 -4.17
N LEU A 78 -12.05 21.97 -3.08
CA LEU A 78 -12.20 21.36 -1.75
C LEU A 78 -13.23 20.21 -1.77
N GLU A 79 -14.29 20.35 -2.56
CA GLU A 79 -15.34 19.33 -2.72
C GLU A 79 -14.81 18.05 -3.37
N ASP A 80 -13.90 18.17 -4.35
CA ASP A 80 -13.31 17.00 -5.01
C ASP A 80 -12.31 16.27 -4.11
N VAL A 81 -11.60 17.01 -3.26
CA VAL A 81 -10.63 16.45 -2.30
C VAL A 81 -11.36 15.72 -1.18
N MET A 82 -12.48 16.26 -0.71
CA MET A 82 -13.29 15.68 0.35
C MET A 82 -14.06 14.42 -0.08
N LYS A 83 -14.07 14.06 -1.38
CA LYS A 83 -14.59 12.76 -1.85
C LYS A 83 -13.68 11.59 -1.49
N TYR A 84 -12.41 11.85 -1.17
CA TYR A 84 -11.43 10.82 -0.83
C TYR A 84 -11.30 10.69 0.69
N GLU A 85 -11.21 9.44 1.16
CA GLU A 85 -11.01 9.12 2.56
C GLU A 85 -9.60 9.58 3.00
N LEU A 86 -9.56 10.48 3.99
CA LEU A 86 -8.32 11.07 4.53
C LEU A 86 -7.62 10.05 5.45
N ASN A 87 -6.78 9.22 4.86
CA ASN A 87 -6.02 8.18 5.56
C ASN A 87 -4.54 8.65 5.71
N PRO A 88 -3.82 8.31 6.80
CA PRO A 88 -2.44 8.78 7.03
C PRO A 88 -1.44 8.17 6.04
N PHE A 89 -1.87 7.20 5.25
CA PHE A 89 -1.16 6.60 4.14
C PHE A 89 -2.06 6.55 2.90
N PRO A 90 -1.51 6.54 1.67
CA PRO A 90 -2.32 6.43 0.47
C PRO A 90 -3.03 5.07 0.41
N SER A 91 -4.35 5.03 0.67
CA SER A 91 -5.15 3.80 0.64
C SER A 91 -5.15 3.10 -0.72
N SER A 92 -4.74 3.78 -1.80
CA SER A 92 -4.53 3.19 -3.12
C SER A 92 -3.31 2.28 -3.20
N LEU A 93 -2.31 2.52 -2.34
CA LEU A 93 -1.04 1.80 -2.31
C LEU A 93 -0.87 0.92 -1.06
N PHE A 94 -1.57 1.22 0.03
CA PHE A 94 -1.42 0.53 1.32
C PHE A 94 -2.76 -0.01 1.83
N GLU A 95 -2.72 -1.19 2.45
CA GLU A 95 -3.85 -1.81 3.14
C GLU A 95 -3.91 -1.38 4.60
N ASP A 96 -2.75 -1.21 5.23
CA ASP A 96 -2.56 -0.79 6.62
C ASP A 96 -1.19 -0.10 6.76
N ASN A 97 -0.88 0.42 7.94
CA ASN A 97 0.43 0.98 8.27
C ASN A 97 1.54 -0.02 7.90
N ASP A 98 2.48 0.42 7.06
CA ASP A 98 3.62 -0.35 6.56
C ASP A 98 3.28 -1.59 5.72
N ILE A 99 2.02 -1.75 5.30
CA ILE A 99 1.56 -2.88 4.48
C ILE A 99 1.11 -2.39 3.11
N LEU A 100 1.96 -2.59 2.09
CA LEU A 100 1.62 -2.33 0.69
C LEU A 100 0.51 -3.28 0.21
N ARG A 101 -0.46 -2.72 -0.54
CA ARG A 101 -1.46 -3.48 -1.30
C ARG A 101 -0.76 -4.42 -2.26
N THR A 102 -1.23 -5.66 -2.28
CA THR A 102 -0.75 -6.61 -3.28
C THR A 102 -1.35 -6.27 -4.64
N ALA A 103 -0.51 -6.25 -5.68
CA ALA A 103 -1.00 -6.20 -7.04
C ALA A 103 -1.90 -7.42 -7.31
N ASP A 104 -3.14 -7.17 -7.76
CA ASP A 104 -4.08 -8.22 -8.17
C ASP A 104 -3.71 -8.74 -9.57
N LYS A 105 -2.54 -9.38 -9.63
CA LYS A 105 -1.99 -9.98 -10.86
C LYS A 105 -2.97 -10.97 -11.51
N PRO A 106 -3.73 -11.81 -10.77
CA PRO A 106 -4.71 -12.71 -11.36
C PRO A 106 -5.86 -11.97 -12.07
N LYS A 107 -6.50 -10.98 -11.43
CA LYS A 107 -7.57 -10.22 -12.10
C LYS A 107 -7.06 -9.45 -13.30
N PHE A 108 -5.86 -8.86 -13.20
CA PHE A 108 -5.23 -8.19 -14.34
C PHE A 108 -4.98 -9.16 -15.51
N ALA A 109 -4.43 -10.34 -15.23
CA ALA A 109 -4.21 -11.37 -16.25
C ALA A 109 -5.53 -11.83 -16.90
N GLN A 110 -6.59 -12.02 -16.11
CA GLN A 110 -7.92 -12.37 -16.62
C GLN A 110 -8.50 -11.26 -17.52
N ALA A 111 -8.39 -10.00 -17.09
CA ALA A 111 -8.82 -8.85 -17.89
C ALA A 111 -8.04 -8.77 -19.21
N LEU A 112 -6.74 -9.02 -19.18
CA LEU A 112 -5.86 -9.04 -20.35
C LEU A 112 -6.24 -10.18 -21.32
N ILE A 113 -6.48 -11.38 -20.79
CA ILE A 113 -6.96 -12.53 -21.59
C ILE A 113 -8.32 -12.22 -22.23
N ALA A 114 -9.26 -11.66 -21.47
CA ALA A 114 -10.58 -11.29 -21.98
C ALA A 114 -10.48 -10.23 -23.09
N HIS A 115 -9.62 -9.23 -22.90
CA HIS A 115 -9.36 -8.20 -23.91
C HIS A 115 -8.76 -8.80 -25.19
N CYS A 116 -7.72 -9.62 -25.08
CA CYS A 116 -7.10 -10.30 -26.22
C CYS A 116 -8.06 -11.26 -26.95
N ASN A 117 -9.06 -11.81 -26.27
CA ASN A 117 -10.10 -12.66 -26.88
C ASN A 117 -11.15 -11.85 -27.65
N ASN A 118 -11.42 -10.61 -27.24
CA ASN A 118 -12.42 -9.75 -27.85
C ASN A 118 -11.86 -8.85 -28.97
N THR A 119 -10.53 -8.80 -29.15
CA THR A 119 -9.89 -8.01 -30.22
C THR A 119 -9.37 -8.94 -31.34
N PRO A 120 -10.03 -8.98 -32.52
CA PRO A 120 -9.68 -9.92 -33.60
C PRO A 120 -8.39 -9.57 -34.37
N SER A 121 -7.72 -8.46 -34.06
CA SER A 121 -6.49 -7.99 -34.74
C SER A 121 -5.20 -8.14 -33.92
N CYS A 122 -5.26 -8.84 -32.78
CA CYS A 122 -4.09 -9.09 -31.94
C CYS A 122 -3.20 -10.20 -32.59
N GLU A 123 -2.32 -9.81 -33.50
CA GLU A 123 -1.26 -10.66 -34.08
C GLU A 123 -0.31 -11.28 -33.02
N SER A 124 -0.40 -10.86 -31.75
CA SER A 124 0.45 -11.35 -30.66
C SER A 124 -0.04 -12.62 -29.96
N LYS A 125 -1.08 -13.31 -30.47
CA LYS A 125 -1.42 -14.68 -30.03
C LYS A 125 -0.58 -15.71 -30.78
N SER A 126 0.74 -15.59 -30.67
CA SER A 126 1.63 -16.61 -31.19
C SER A 126 2.06 -17.51 -30.04
N ASP A 127 1.62 -18.78 -30.06
CA ASP A 127 2.19 -19.84 -29.22
C ASP A 127 3.63 -20.18 -29.62
N VAL A 128 4.15 -19.54 -30.66
CA VAL A 128 5.52 -19.69 -31.14
C VAL A 128 6.42 -18.78 -30.31
N ILE A 129 7.28 -19.43 -29.53
CA ILE A 129 8.38 -18.75 -28.85
C ILE A 129 9.30 -18.19 -29.94
N PRO A 130 9.58 -16.88 -29.96
CA PRO A 130 10.50 -16.29 -30.94
C PRO A 130 11.85 -16.99 -30.87
N GLN A 131 12.42 -17.38 -32.01
CA GLN A 131 13.77 -17.94 -32.03
C GLN A 131 14.78 -16.86 -31.62
N THR A 132 15.55 -17.15 -30.57
CA THR A 132 16.60 -16.27 -30.07
C THR A 132 17.84 -17.09 -29.73
N GLU A 133 19.00 -16.46 -29.68
CA GLU A 133 20.27 -17.13 -29.37
C GLU A 133 20.34 -17.62 -27.91
N ARG A 134 19.69 -16.89 -26.99
CA ARG A 134 19.63 -17.24 -25.56
C ARG A 134 18.28 -16.89 -24.97
N TYR A 135 17.72 -17.84 -24.23
CA TYR A 135 16.54 -17.63 -23.41
C TYR A 135 16.93 -17.37 -21.96
N VAL A 136 16.31 -16.38 -21.33
CA VAL A 136 16.40 -16.16 -19.88
C VAL A 136 15.04 -16.50 -19.28
N LEU A 137 15.03 -17.47 -18.36
CA LEU A 137 13.83 -18.00 -17.73
C LEU A 137 13.80 -17.62 -16.26
N ASP A 138 12.65 -17.14 -15.79
CA ASP A 138 12.37 -16.99 -14.36
C ASP A 138 12.21 -18.39 -13.73
N GLY A 139 13.11 -18.73 -12.81
CA GLY A 139 13.13 -19.98 -12.09
C GLY A 139 11.90 -20.18 -11.20
N GLY A 140 11.37 -19.11 -10.60
CA GLY A 140 10.15 -19.17 -9.80
C GLY A 140 8.94 -19.58 -10.63
N LEU A 141 8.81 -19.03 -11.84
CA LEU A 141 7.78 -19.41 -12.80
C LEU A 141 7.97 -20.85 -13.29
N LEU A 142 9.22 -21.25 -13.55
CA LEU A 142 9.54 -22.59 -14.05
C LEU A 142 9.07 -23.67 -13.08
N LEU A 143 9.22 -23.45 -11.77
CA LEU A 143 8.76 -24.41 -10.75
C LEU A 143 7.27 -24.74 -10.87
N HIS A 144 6.44 -23.77 -11.24
CA HIS A 144 5.00 -23.97 -11.42
C HIS A 144 4.61 -24.70 -12.72
N LYS A 145 5.54 -24.88 -13.67
CA LYS A 145 5.25 -25.50 -14.98
C LYS A 145 5.25 -27.03 -14.93
N LEU A 146 6.06 -27.64 -14.07
CA LEU A 146 6.12 -29.10 -13.92
C LEU A 146 5.44 -29.52 -12.62
N LYS A 147 4.58 -30.53 -12.70
CA LYS A 147 3.96 -31.14 -11.53
C LYS A 147 4.87 -32.25 -11.02
N TRP A 148 5.32 -32.14 -9.78
CA TRP A 148 6.11 -33.18 -9.11
C TRP A 148 5.23 -34.36 -8.74
N LYS A 149 5.77 -35.58 -8.87
CA LYS A 149 5.10 -36.77 -8.34
C LYS A 149 5.63 -37.05 -6.94
N SER A 150 4.75 -37.54 -6.07
CA SER A 150 5.14 -37.95 -4.74
C SER A 150 6.10 -39.14 -4.83
N GLY A 151 7.29 -39.00 -4.25
CA GLY A 151 8.35 -40.02 -4.27
C GLY A 151 9.44 -39.84 -5.33
N ASP A 152 9.41 -38.79 -6.15
CA ASP A 152 10.52 -38.46 -7.05
C ASP A 152 11.75 -37.96 -6.27
N THR A 153 12.95 -38.41 -6.65
CA THR A 153 14.20 -37.91 -6.06
C THR A 153 14.53 -36.51 -6.58
N TYR A 154 15.36 -35.78 -5.84
CA TYR A 154 15.81 -34.44 -6.26
C TYR A 154 16.49 -34.48 -7.64
N GLY A 155 17.38 -35.46 -7.90
CA GLY A 155 18.03 -35.62 -9.19
C GLY A 155 17.04 -35.80 -10.34
N ASN A 156 15.99 -36.59 -10.14
CA ASN A 156 14.94 -36.81 -11.14
C ASN A 156 14.11 -35.54 -11.39
N ILE A 157 13.78 -34.79 -10.33
CA ILE A 157 13.08 -33.50 -10.45
C ILE A 157 13.94 -32.49 -11.20
N ALA A 158 15.20 -32.32 -10.81
CA ALA A 158 16.14 -31.41 -11.47
C ALA A 158 16.35 -31.77 -12.94
N LYS A 159 16.50 -33.07 -13.24
CA LYS A 159 16.59 -33.58 -14.62
C LYS A 159 15.33 -33.27 -15.43
N SER A 160 14.15 -33.42 -14.84
CA SER A 160 12.89 -33.08 -15.54
C SER A 160 12.83 -31.61 -15.96
N TYR A 161 13.36 -30.70 -15.14
CA TYR A 161 13.46 -29.28 -15.47
C TYR A 161 14.52 -29.01 -16.54
N ALA A 162 15.68 -29.65 -16.46
CA ALA A 162 16.73 -29.55 -17.47
C ALA A 162 16.24 -30.06 -18.84
N ASP A 163 15.58 -31.21 -18.87
CA ASP A 163 15.02 -31.80 -20.09
C ASP A 163 13.90 -30.91 -20.67
N TYR A 164 13.03 -30.37 -19.83
CA TYR A 164 11.96 -29.46 -20.25
C TYR A 164 12.53 -28.18 -20.89
N THR A 165 13.51 -27.56 -20.25
CA THR A 165 14.12 -26.31 -20.71
C THR A 165 14.89 -26.52 -22.02
N ASN A 166 15.70 -27.57 -22.10
CA ASN A 166 16.45 -27.91 -23.30
C ASN A 166 15.52 -28.29 -24.47
N LYS A 167 14.47 -29.08 -24.23
CA LYS A 167 13.53 -29.48 -25.29
C LYS A 167 12.75 -28.30 -25.87
N ARG A 168 12.40 -27.31 -25.04
CA ARG A 168 11.51 -26.21 -25.46
C ARG A 168 12.24 -24.94 -25.89
N TYR A 169 13.45 -24.72 -25.38
CA TYR A 169 14.21 -23.49 -25.59
C TYR A 169 15.63 -23.76 -26.12
N GLY A 170 16.11 -25.01 -26.12
CA GLY A 170 17.49 -25.36 -26.47
C GLY A 170 18.46 -24.83 -25.41
N SER A 171 19.06 -23.66 -25.66
CA SER A 171 19.98 -23.01 -24.73
C SER A 171 19.25 -21.96 -23.88
N ALA A 172 18.98 -22.29 -22.62
CA ALA A 172 18.31 -21.41 -21.67
C ALA A 172 19.13 -21.21 -20.39
N THR A 173 19.15 -19.96 -19.91
CA THR A 173 19.67 -19.59 -18.58
C THR A 173 18.48 -19.41 -17.64
N VAL A 174 18.42 -20.23 -16.59
CA VAL A 174 17.38 -20.12 -15.56
C VAL A 174 17.91 -19.25 -14.42
N VAL A 175 17.19 -18.20 -14.07
CA VAL A 175 17.55 -17.27 -12.99
C VAL A 175 16.61 -17.49 -11.83
N PHE A 176 17.15 -17.84 -10.67
CA PHE A 176 16.41 -17.87 -9.42
C PHE A 176 16.67 -16.59 -8.63
N ASP A 177 15.62 -16.09 -7.99
CA ASP A 177 15.75 -14.98 -7.04
C ASP A 177 16.67 -15.38 -5.89
N GLY A 178 17.67 -14.55 -5.60
CA GLY A 178 18.48 -14.66 -4.40
C GLY A 178 17.71 -14.11 -3.20
N TYR A 179 17.69 -14.87 -2.10
CA TYR A 179 17.16 -14.42 -0.83
C TYR A 179 18.34 -14.05 0.07
N VAL A 180 18.49 -12.75 0.35
CA VAL A 180 19.44 -12.28 1.36
C VAL A 180 18.85 -12.49 2.75
N THR A 181 19.68 -12.83 3.73
CA THR A 181 19.30 -12.82 5.15
C THR A 181 19.18 -11.37 5.60
N GLY A 182 18.02 -10.76 5.39
CA GLY A 182 17.72 -9.39 5.77
C GLY A 182 16.31 -8.99 5.33
N PRO A 183 15.82 -7.83 5.79
CA PRO A 183 14.49 -7.36 5.42
C PRO A 183 14.41 -7.15 3.91
N SER A 184 13.52 -7.90 3.27
CA SER A 184 13.27 -7.86 1.84
C SER A 184 11.90 -7.27 1.58
N ILE A 185 11.77 -6.57 0.45
CA ILE A 185 10.48 -6.12 -0.09
C ILE A 185 9.50 -7.29 -0.34
N LYS A 186 9.97 -8.54 -0.29
CA LYS A 186 9.17 -9.76 -0.42
C LYS A 186 8.69 -10.34 0.92
N ASP A 187 9.15 -9.85 2.06
CA ASP A 187 8.86 -10.47 3.38
C ASP A 187 7.37 -10.52 3.69
N ASN A 188 6.66 -9.42 3.45
CA ASN A 188 5.20 -9.36 3.60
C ASN A 188 4.49 -10.38 2.67
N THR A 189 5.04 -10.65 1.49
CA THR A 189 4.51 -11.66 0.56
C THR A 189 4.79 -13.09 1.06
N HIS A 190 5.96 -13.34 1.65
CA HIS A 190 6.33 -14.64 2.21
C HIS A 190 5.48 -15.01 3.43
N GLN A 191 5.32 -14.09 4.39
CA GLN A 191 4.50 -14.33 5.57
C GLN A 191 3.06 -14.70 5.20
N ARG A 192 2.47 -14.00 4.23
CA ARG A 192 1.12 -14.32 3.72
C ARG A 192 1.04 -15.70 3.08
N ARG A 193 2.03 -16.08 2.25
CA ARG A 193 2.06 -17.42 1.60
C ARG A 193 2.27 -18.57 2.59
N GLY A 194 3.09 -18.35 3.62
CA GLY A 194 3.36 -19.36 4.65
C GLY A 194 2.15 -19.67 5.54
N GLN A 195 1.20 -18.75 5.67
CA GLN A 195 -0.01 -18.94 6.48
C GLN A 195 -1.10 -19.78 5.79
N THR A 196 -1.12 -19.85 4.46
CA THR A 196 -2.25 -20.45 3.71
C THR A 196 -1.99 -21.86 3.19
N ALA A 197 -0.77 -22.37 3.24
CA ALA A 197 -0.42 -23.54 2.44
C ALA A 197 -0.18 -24.81 3.25
N VAL A 198 -1.09 -25.77 3.08
CA VAL A 198 -0.81 -27.20 3.24
C VAL A 198 0.13 -27.58 2.08
N HIS A 199 1.43 -27.45 2.29
CA HIS A 199 2.42 -27.85 1.29
C HIS A 199 2.61 -29.36 1.30
N THR A 200 2.70 -29.98 0.13
CA THR A 200 3.20 -31.34 -0.01
C THR A 200 4.62 -31.38 0.54
N ILE A 201 4.84 -32.09 1.64
CA ILE A 201 6.17 -32.32 2.18
C ILE A 201 6.90 -33.21 1.17
N VAL A 202 7.88 -32.63 0.48
CA VAL A 202 8.81 -33.38 -0.36
C VAL A 202 9.97 -33.76 0.55
N ASN A 203 10.08 -35.05 0.87
CA ASN A 203 11.24 -35.55 1.58
C ASN A 203 12.44 -35.50 0.64
N LEU A 204 13.36 -34.57 0.91
CA LEU A 204 14.63 -34.46 0.21
C LEU A 204 15.55 -35.56 0.75
N THR A 205 15.63 -36.68 0.04
CA THR A 205 16.69 -37.66 0.26
C THR A 205 17.85 -37.29 -0.66
N GLU A 206 19.06 -37.18 -0.11
CA GLU A 206 20.28 -37.12 -0.92
C GLU A 206 20.35 -38.38 -1.77
N ASP A 207 20.58 -38.21 -3.07
CA ASP A 207 20.90 -39.34 -3.94
C ASP A 207 22.26 -39.89 -3.47
N THR A 208 22.26 -41.09 -2.87
CA THR A 208 23.46 -41.92 -2.66
C THR A 208 24.04 -42.40 -3.97
#